data_AF-A0A976JNL0-F1
#
_entry.id   AF-A0A976JNL0-F1
#
_cell.length_a   1.000
_cell.length_b   1.000
_cell.length_c   1.000
_cell.angle_alpha   90.00
_cell.angle_beta   90.00
_cell.angle_gamma   90.00
#
_symmetry.space_group_name_H-M   'P 1'
#
loop_
_entity.id
_entity.type
_entity.pdbx_description
1 polymer ?
#
loop_
_entity_poly.entity_id
_entity_poly.type
_entity_poly.pdbx_seq_one_letter_code
_entity_poly.pdbx_strand_id
1 'polypeptide(L)'
;MTSCLPSEEKSPVEFVDLRIEPVKPTPVEIIPIEASYKSVNEHLIKKSCIGCHNANSPRVSFETEQDVRDNAEDIAFYIESGCDLGSCMPPRGTTPIPTEEVLNAFKDWAEVL
;
A
#
# COMPACT_ATOMS: atom_id res chain seq x y z
N MET A 1 -45.13 -4.05 -41.58
CA MET A 1 -44.85 -5.50 -41.55
C MET A 1 -43.34 -5.68 -41.68
N THR A 2 -42.72 -6.44 -40.75
CA THR A 2 -41.44 -7.17 -40.96
C THR A 2 -40.15 -6.31 -41.02
N SER A 3 -39.04 -6.57 -40.33
CA SER A 3 -38.65 -7.52 -39.29
C SER A 3 -37.37 -7.03 -38.61
N CYS A 4 -37.18 -7.49 -37.37
CA CYS A 4 -36.01 -7.28 -36.51
C CYS A 4 -34.74 -8.00 -37.00
N LEU A 5 -33.61 -7.48 -36.52
CA LEU A 5 -32.21 -7.87 -36.72
C LEU A 5 -31.89 -9.34 -36.37
N PRO A 6 -30.80 -9.92 -36.91
CA PRO A 6 -30.35 -11.27 -36.58
C PRO A 6 -29.66 -11.35 -35.21
N SER A 7 -29.95 -12.46 -34.50
CA SER A 7 -29.36 -12.85 -33.22
C SER A 7 -27.87 -13.16 -33.34
N GLU A 8 -27.07 -12.62 -32.43
CA GLU A 8 -25.67 -13.03 -32.22
C GLU A 8 -25.62 -14.32 -31.40
N GLU A 9 -25.03 -15.36 -31.98
CA GLU A 9 -24.80 -16.65 -31.34
C GLU A 9 -23.70 -16.53 -30.28
N LYS A 10 -24.08 -16.65 -29.01
CA LYS A 10 -23.15 -16.74 -27.88
C LYS A 10 -22.36 -18.05 -27.96
N SER A 11 -21.06 -17.92 -28.17
CA SER A 11 -20.10 -19.02 -28.02
C SER A 11 -20.13 -19.56 -26.58
N PRO A 12 -20.19 -20.89 -26.37
CA PRO A 12 -20.18 -21.48 -25.04
C PRO A 12 -18.79 -21.32 -24.42
N VAL A 13 -18.71 -20.58 -23.32
CA VAL A 13 -17.50 -20.49 -22.50
C VAL A 13 -17.31 -21.85 -21.82
N GLU A 14 -16.28 -22.59 -22.22
CA GLU A 14 -15.93 -23.85 -21.56
C GLU A 14 -15.50 -23.57 -20.11
N PHE A 15 -16.26 -24.12 -19.17
CA PHE A 15 -15.92 -24.12 -17.76
C PHE A 15 -14.71 -25.03 -17.55
N VAL A 16 -13.52 -24.43 -17.47
CA VAL A 16 -12.33 -25.09 -16.96
C VAL A 16 -12.55 -25.37 -15.48
N ASP A 17 -12.67 -26.65 -15.13
CA ASP A 17 -12.73 -27.18 -13.77
C ASP A 17 -11.37 -26.91 -13.08
N LEU A 18 -11.21 -25.70 -12.56
CA LEU A 18 -10.11 -25.35 -11.66
C LEU A 18 -10.34 -26.12 -10.36
N ARG A 19 -9.79 -27.33 -10.29
CA ARG A 19 -9.58 -28.02 -9.01
C ARG A 19 -8.67 -27.14 -8.15
N ILE A 20 -9.28 -26.39 -7.24
CA ILE A 20 -8.59 -25.64 -6.21
C ILE A 20 -7.95 -26.67 -5.28
N GLU A 21 -6.66 -26.95 -5.49
CA GLU A 21 -5.92 -27.75 -4.51
C GLU A 21 -5.90 -27.01 -3.17
N PRO A 22 -6.01 -27.73 -2.03
CA PRO A 22 -5.95 -27.11 -0.72
C PRO A 22 -4.58 -26.44 -0.53
N VAL A 23 -4.57 -25.11 -0.66
CA VAL A 23 -3.39 -24.30 -0.40
C VAL A 23 -3.01 -24.47 1.06
N LYS A 24 -1.88 -25.15 1.30
CA LYS A 24 -1.31 -25.31 2.63
C LYS A 24 -0.97 -23.90 3.16
N PRO A 25 -1.51 -23.47 4.32
CA PRO A 25 -1.24 -22.14 4.84
C PRO A 25 0.26 -21.99 5.08
N THR A 26 0.88 -21.06 4.37
CA THR A 26 2.27 -20.68 4.59
C THR A 26 2.33 -19.93 5.92
N PRO A 27 3.29 -20.24 6.81
CA PRO A 27 3.48 -19.46 8.03
C PRO A 27 3.70 -18.00 7.65
N VAL A 28 2.84 -17.10 8.14
CA VAL A 28 3.03 -15.66 7.97
C VAL A 28 4.21 -15.26 8.86
N GLU A 29 5.31 -14.81 8.26
CA GLU A 29 6.44 -14.25 9.00
C GLU A 29 5.97 -12.98 9.71
N ILE A 30 5.97 -13.01 11.05
CA ILE A 30 5.65 -11.83 11.86
C ILE A 30 6.93 -11.03 12.01
N ILE A 31 6.99 -9.89 11.31
CA ILE A 31 8.12 -8.97 11.38
C ILE A 31 7.92 -8.06 12.60
N PRO A 32 8.85 -8.01 13.57
CA PRO A 32 8.70 -7.14 14.73
C PRO A 32 8.74 -5.65 14.33
N ILE A 33 8.11 -4.80 15.14
CA ILE A 33 8.21 -3.35 15.01
C ILE A 33 9.50 -2.90 15.70
N GLU A 34 10.43 -2.31 14.96
CA GLU A 34 11.75 -1.90 15.43
C GLU A 34 12.27 -0.73 14.60
N ALA A 35 13.24 0.02 15.14
CA ALA A 35 13.91 1.13 14.46
C ALA A 35 14.89 0.63 13.38
N SER A 36 14.38 -0.08 12.38
CA SER A 36 15.14 -0.60 11.23
C SER A 36 14.39 -0.35 9.94
N TYR A 37 15.11 -0.16 8.83
CA TYR A 37 14.47 0.05 7.53
C TYR A 37 13.60 -1.14 7.14
N LYS A 38 14.00 -2.38 7.47
CA LYS A 38 13.19 -3.58 7.19
C LYS A 38 11.81 -3.45 7.84
N SER A 39 11.77 -3.08 9.12
CA SER A 39 10.52 -2.94 9.87
C SER A 39 9.68 -1.77 9.35
N VAL A 40 10.30 -0.61 9.15
CA VAL A 40 9.66 0.59 8.56
C VAL A 40 9.06 0.29 7.20
N ASN A 41 9.81 -0.38 6.31
CA ASN A 41 9.35 -0.68 4.97
C ASN A 41 8.11 -1.59 4.99
N GLU A 42 8.09 -2.60 5.87
CA GLU A 42 7.01 -3.58 5.95
C GLU A 42 5.77 -3.07 6.67
N HIS A 43 5.93 -2.23 7.69
CA HIS A 43 4.82 -1.77 8.52
C HIS A 43 4.28 -0.40 8.15
N LEU A 44 5.08 0.45 7.51
CA LEU A 44 4.67 1.79 7.09
C LEU A 44 4.64 1.91 5.56
N ILE A 45 5.80 1.80 4.91
CA ILE A 45 5.93 2.20 3.49
C ILE A 45 5.06 1.34 2.59
N LYS A 46 5.17 0.01 2.66
CA LYS A 46 4.39 -0.91 1.82
C LYS A 46 2.90 -0.88 2.11
N LYS A 47 2.53 -0.66 3.38
CA LYS A 47 1.12 -0.71 3.82
C LYS A 47 0.37 0.58 3.51
N SER A 48 1.02 1.72 3.65
CA SER A 48 0.35 3.02 3.69
C SER A 48 0.80 3.99 2.61
N CYS A 49 2.02 3.86 2.07
CA CYS A 49 2.62 4.92 1.25
C CYS A 49 2.85 4.49 -0.21
N ILE A 50 3.39 3.28 -0.44
CA ILE A 50 3.93 2.84 -1.74
C ILE A 50 2.87 2.81 -2.85
N GLY A 51 1.59 2.61 -2.50
CA GLY A 51 0.50 2.61 -3.48
C GLY A 51 0.38 3.93 -4.24
N CYS A 52 0.78 5.05 -3.61
CA CYS A 52 0.76 6.38 -4.23
C CYS A 52 2.16 6.96 -4.46
N HIS A 53 3.17 6.53 -3.70
CA HIS A 53 4.53 7.04 -3.70
C HIS A 53 5.49 6.01 -4.33
N ASN A 54 5.35 5.79 -5.63
CA ASN A 54 6.17 4.86 -6.41
C ASN A 54 6.63 5.51 -7.73
N ALA A 55 7.54 4.87 -8.47
CA ALA A 55 8.10 5.42 -9.71
C ALA A 55 7.08 5.65 -10.83
N ASN A 56 5.89 5.04 -10.76
CA ASN A 56 4.83 5.21 -11.77
C ASN A 56 3.85 6.34 -11.42
N SER A 57 4.08 7.04 -10.32
CA SER A 57 3.26 8.15 -9.83
C SER A 57 3.99 9.48 -10.02
N PRO A 58 3.28 10.60 -10.25
CA PRO A 58 3.91 11.93 -10.26
C PRO A 58 4.30 12.43 -8.85
N ARG A 59 4.03 11.66 -7.79
CA ARG A 59 4.41 11.97 -6.41
C ARG A 59 5.86 11.55 -6.15
N VAL A 60 6.43 12.05 -5.06
CA VAL A 60 7.72 11.57 -4.57
C VAL A 60 7.67 10.04 -4.38
N SER A 61 8.69 9.34 -4.87
CA SER A 61 8.79 7.88 -4.76
C SER A 61 9.35 7.49 -3.41
N PHE A 62 8.92 6.34 -2.88
CA PHE A 62 9.46 5.71 -1.66
C PHE A 62 9.88 4.25 -1.92
N GLU A 63 10.31 3.94 -3.15
CA GLU A 63 10.70 2.58 -3.54
C GLU A 63 12.07 2.16 -2.97
N THR A 64 12.93 3.12 -2.61
CA THR A 64 14.24 2.85 -2.03
C THR A 64 14.36 3.37 -0.60
N GLU A 65 15.29 2.78 0.15
CA GLU A 65 15.62 3.24 1.51
C GLU A 65 16.06 4.71 1.52
N GLN A 66 16.85 5.11 0.52
CA GLN A 66 17.35 6.46 0.42
C GLN A 66 16.22 7.46 0.16
N ASP A 67 15.26 7.13 -0.71
CA ASP A 67 14.13 8.01 -0.97
C ASP A 67 13.28 8.24 0.30
N VAL A 68 13.06 7.18 1.08
CA VAL A 68 12.34 7.27 2.35
C VAL A 68 13.10 8.14 3.35
N ARG A 69 14.42 7.95 3.46
CA ARG A 69 15.29 8.71 4.37
C ARG A 69 15.36 10.19 3.99
N ASP A 70 15.53 10.49 2.71
CA ASP A 70 15.63 11.86 2.19
C ASP A 70 14.35 12.68 2.40
N ASN A 71 13.21 12.01 2.58
CA ASN A 71 11.90 12.64 2.79
C ASN A 71 11.34 12.38 4.19
N ALA A 72 12.17 11.93 5.14
CA ALA A 72 11.66 11.39 6.40
C ALA A 72 10.93 12.44 7.26
N GLU A 73 11.44 13.67 7.29
CA GLU A 73 10.80 14.79 8.01
C GLU A 73 9.42 15.10 7.43
N ASP A 74 9.30 15.17 6.10
CA ASP A 74 8.03 15.42 5.43
C ASP A 74 7.04 14.28 5.68
N ILE A 75 7.49 13.02 5.61
CA ILE A 75 6.66 11.85 5.90
C ILE A 75 6.11 11.94 7.33
N ALA A 76 6.97 12.18 8.33
CA ALA A 76 6.54 12.32 9.73
C ALA A 76 5.53 13.47 9.89
N PHE A 77 5.85 14.63 9.32
CA PHE A 77 4.99 15.81 9.38
C PHE A 77 3.60 15.58 8.79
N TYR A 78 3.51 14.98 7.59
CA TYR A 78 2.21 14.76 6.95
C TYR A 78 1.37 13.66 7.61
N ILE A 79 2.02 12.69 8.27
CA ILE A 79 1.32 11.69 9.09
C ILE A 79 0.73 12.32 10.35
N GLU A 80 1.50 13.16 11.05
CA GLU A 80 1.07 13.73 12.34
C GLU A 80 0.17 14.96 12.18
N SER A 81 0.60 15.90 11.33
CA SER A 81 0.01 17.24 11.23
C SER A 81 -0.69 17.49 9.90
N GLY A 82 -0.40 16.67 8.87
CA GLY A 82 -0.97 16.84 7.53
C GLY A 82 -2.50 16.89 7.54
N CYS A 83 -3.13 16.10 8.43
CA CYS A 83 -4.58 16.11 8.58
C CYS A 83 -5.16 17.44 9.04
N ASP A 84 -4.53 18.11 10.01
CA ASP A 84 -4.99 19.38 10.55
C ASP A 84 -4.86 20.52 9.51
N LEU A 85 -3.96 20.32 8.54
CA LEU A 85 -3.73 21.20 7.40
C LEU A 85 -4.57 20.84 6.16
N GLY A 86 -5.49 19.87 6.28
CA GLY A 86 -6.35 19.43 5.17
C GLY A 86 -5.67 18.52 4.15
N SER A 87 -4.47 18.02 4.44
CA SER A 87 -3.64 17.16 3.59
C SER A 87 -3.24 15.87 4.32
N CYS A 88 -4.22 15.13 4.87
CA CYS A 88 -4.00 13.84 5.52
C CYS A 88 -3.19 12.88 4.63
N MET A 89 -2.04 12.42 5.09
CA MET A 89 -1.31 11.31 4.48
C MET A 89 -0.96 10.27 5.55
N PRO A 90 -1.37 9.00 5.40
CA PRO A 90 -2.21 8.46 4.34
C PRO A 90 -3.65 9.03 4.33
N PRO A 91 -4.33 9.07 3.15
CA PRO A 91 -5.71 9.50 3.07
C PRO A 91 -6.65 8.52 3.78
N ARG A 92 -7.54 9.04 4.63
CA ARG A 92 -8.49 8.22 5.40
C ARG A 92 -9.34 7.35 4.48
N GLY A 93 -9.44 6.06 4.81
CA GLY A 93 -10.30 5.10 4.12
C GLY A 93 -9.69 4.45 2.86
N THR A 94 -8.50 4.85 2.43
CA THR A 94 -7.82 4.25 1.27
C THR A 94 -6.73 3.26 1.67
N THR A 95 -6.02 3.57 2.74
CA THR A 95 -4.94 2.76 3.28
C THR A 95 -4.98 2.80 4.82
N PRO A 96 -4.40 1.81 5.51
CA PRO A 96 -4.31 1.83 6.96
C PRO A 96 -3.53 3.05 7.46
N ILE A 97 -4.05 3.72 8.48
CA ILE A 97 -3.30 4.74 9.22
C ILE A 97 -2.28 4.00 10.08
N PRO A 98 -0.99 4.36 10.04
CA PRO A 98 0.02 3.74 10.87
C PRO A 98 -0.30 3.93 12.35
N THR A 99 0.05 2.95 13.18
CA THR A 99 -0.06 3.08 14.63
C THR A 99 1.05 3.99 15.16
N GLU A 100 0.86 4.52 16.37
CA GLU A 100 1.88 5.32 17.07
C GLU A 100 3.21 4.55 17.22
N GLU A 101 3.13 3.24 17.49
CA GLU A 101 4.32 2.38 17.59
C GLU A 101 5.13 2.33 16.27
N VAL A 102 4.44 2.22 15.13
CA VAL A 102 5.08 2.21 13.81
C VAL A 102 5.68 3.58 13.49
N LEU A 103 4.98 4.65 13.85
CA LEU A 103 5.47 6.01 13.63
C LEU A 103 6.71 6.32 14.49
N ASN A 104 6.73 5.92 15.76
CA ASN A 104 7.90 6.08 16.62
C ASN A 104 9.10 5.27 16.11
N ALA A 105 8.89 4.03 15.69
CA ALA A 105 9.96 3.21 15.09
C ALA A 105 10.52 3.86 13.80
N PHE A 106 9.67 4.49 12.99
CA PHE A 106 10.09 5.25 11.82
C PHE A 106 10.93 6.47 12.20
N LYS A 107 10.45 7.27 13.17
CA LYS A 107 11.15 8.46 13.68
C LYS A 107 12.53 8.12 14.23
N ASP A 108 12.61 7.08 15.06
CA ASP A 108 13.86 6.60 15.65
C ASP A 108 14.86 6.13 14.59
N TRP A 109 14.40 5.39 13.57
CA TRP A 109 15.27 4.90 12.48
C TRP A 109 15.76 6.03 11.56
N ALA A 110 14.89 7.01 11.29
CA ALA A 110 15.19 8.15 10.44
C ALA A 110 15.91 9.29 11.20
N GLU A 111 16.02 9.19 12.53
CA GLU A 111 16.58 10.22 13.41
C GLU A 111 15.84 11.57 13.33
N VAL A 112 14.52 11.53 13.17
CA VAL A 112 13.64 12.71 13.08
C VAL A 112 12.78 12.83 14.34
N LEU A 113 12.62 14.06 14.87
CA LEU A 113 11.92 14.34 16.13
C LEU A 113 10.43 14.69 15.90
#